data_AF-A0A239LIU8-F1
#
_entry.id   AF-A0A239LIU8-F1
#
_cell.length_a   1.000
_cell.length_b   1.000
_cell.length_c   1.000
_cell.angle_alpha   90.00
_cell.angle_beta   90.00
_cell.angle_gamma   90.00
#
_symmetry.space_group_name_H-M   'P 1'
#
loop_
_entity.id
_entity.type
_entity.pdbx_description
1 polymer ?
#
loop_
_entity_poly.entity_id
_entity_poly.type
_entity_poly.pdbx_seq_one_letter_code
_entity_poly.pdbx_strand_id
1 'polypeptide(L)'
;MKPVRSKPSDDGPSSAELAAIQREWPLIEAEMALVAAEIRVLTAQPQPTVRDWHRLRAAERRVLREVAALVHSRVGEVFGDAA
;
A
#
# COMPACT_ATOMS: atom_id res chain seq x y z
N MET A 1 -17.28 16.05 -22.13
CA MET A 1 -16.23 16.10 -21.10
C MET A 1 -16.14 17.54 -20.60
N LYS A 2 -16.39 17.83 -19.32
CA LYS A 2 -16.10 19.17 -18.76
C LYS A 2 -14.62 19.20 -18.33
N PRO A 3 -13.86 20.27 -18.59
CA PRO A 3 -12.46 20.34 -18.19
C PRO A 3 -12.38 20.53 -16.67
N VAL A 4 -11.72 19.60 -15.99
CA VAL A 4 -11.28 19.79 -14.59
C VAL A 4 -10.12 20.78 -14.64
N ARG A 5 -10.37 22.06 -14.35
CA ARG A 5 -9.30 23.02 -14.05
C ARG A 5 -8.95 22.87 -12.58
N SER A 6 -7.93 22.08 -12.27
CA SER A 6 -7.19 22.23 -11.02
C SER A 6 -6.46 23.56 -11.08
N LYS A 7 -6.69 24.42 -10.07
CA LYS A 7 -5.87 25.60 -9.86
C LYS A 7 -4.46 25.09 -9.54
N PRO A 8 -3.39 25.51 -10.25
CA PRO A 8 -2.05 25.24 -9.75
C PRO A 8 -1.91 26.05 -8.47
N SER A 9 -1.87 25.35 -7.32
CA SER A 9 -1.25 25.90 -6.13
C SER A 9 0.25 25.98 -6.46
N ASP A 10 0.87 27.15 -6.35
CA ASP A 10 2.30 27.32 -6.64
C ASP A 10 3.22 26.59 -5.65
N ASP A 11 2.68 25.96 -4.61
CA ASP A 11 3.41 25.11 -3.68
C ASP A 11 2.94 23.66 -3.86
N GLY A 12 3.75 22.85 -4.55
CA GLY A 12 3.60 21.40 -4.56
C GLY A 12 3.82 20.79 -3.16
N PRO A 13 3.64 19.47 -3.01
CA PRO A 13 3.89 18.81 -1.73
C PRO A 13 5.34 19.07 -1.28
N SER A 14 5.48 19.38 0.01
CA SER A 14 6.77 19.52 0.68
C SER A 14 7.57 18.22 0.64
N SER A 15 8.87 18.32 0.88
CA SER A 15 9.75 17.15 0.96
C SER A 15 9.31 16.16 2.05
N ALA A 16 8.78 16.66 3.17
CA ALA A 16 8.25 15.84 4.25
C ALA A 16 6.99 15.07 3.82
N GLU A 17 6.07 15.72 3.10
CA GLU A 17 4.87 15.07 2.56
C GLU A 17 5.22 14.03 1.48
N LEU A 18 6.16 14.34 0.60
CA LEU A 18 6.66 13.37 -0.39
C LEU A 18 7.33 12.16 0.27
N ALA A 19 8.10 12.39 1.34
CA ALA A 19 8.69 11.31 2.13
C ALA A 19 7.62 10.45 2.82
N ALA A 20 6.51 11.06 3.28
CA ALA A 20 5.38 10.34 3.87
C ALA A 20 4.70 9.42 2.86
N ILE A 21 4.42 9.92 1.66
CA ILE A 21 3.87 9.11 0.56
C ILE A 21 4.81 7.94 0.24
N GLN A 22 6.12 8.20 0.18
CA GLN A 22 7.10 7.16 -0.16
C GLN A 22 7.19 6.05 0.89
N ARG A 23 6.93 6.36 2.16
CA ARG A 23 6.82 5.38 3.25
C ARG A 23 5.56 4.50 3.16
N GLU A 24 4.50 5.00 2.54
CA GLU A 24 3.23 4.27 2.37
C GLU A 24 3.28 3.29 1.18
N TRP A 25 4.14 3.54 0.18
CA TRP A 25 4.20 2.71 -1.03
C TRP A 25 4.36 1.20 -0.82
N PRO A 26 5.25 0.72 0.07
CA PRO A 26 5.39 -0.72 0.30
C PRO A 26 4.07 -1.40 0.74
N LEU A 27 3.25 -0.71 1.55
CA LEU A 27 1.94 -1.21 1.97
C LEU A 27 0.97 -1.26 0.79
N ILE A 28 0.91 -0.19 -0.01
CA ILE A 28 0.02 -0.15 -1.17
C ILE A 28 0.39 -1.25 -2.18
N GLU A 29 1.69 -1.50 -2.42
CA GLU A 29 2.12 -2.64 -3.25
C GLU A 29 1.68 -4.00 -2.67
N ALA A 30 1.72 -4.15 -1.34
CA ALA A 30 1.28 -5.36 -0.67
C ALA A 30 -0.24 -5.57 -0.85
N GLU A 31 -1.03 -4.52 -0.69
CA GLU A 31 -2.48 -4.53 -0.90
C GLU A 31 -2.84 -4.82 -2.36
N MET A 32 -2.13 -4.21 -3.31
CA MET A 32 -2.29 -4.54 -4.73
C MET A 32 -1.97 -6.00 -5.04
N ALA A 33 -0.92 -6.56 -4.41
CA ALA A 33 -0.59 -7.97 -4.56
C ALA A 33 -1.65 -8.91 -3.94
N LEU A 34 -2.28 -8.49 -2.84
CA LEU A 34 -3.39 -9.19 -2.20
C LEU A 34 -4.61 -9.23 -3.14
N VAL A 35 -5.06 -8.07 -3.61
CA VAL A 35 -6.19 -7.98 -4.57
C VAL A 35 -5.91 -8.82 -5.82
N ALA A 36 -4.68 -8.79 -6.34
CA ALA A 36 -4.31 -9.63 -7.48
C ALA A 36 -4.36 -11.14 -7.16
N ALA A 37 -4.04 -11.55 -5.93
CA ALA A 37 -4.16 -12.95 -5.51
C ALA A 37 -5.63 -13.37 -5.31
N GLU A 38 -6.45 -12.50 -4.72
CA GLU A 38 -7.90 -12.70 -4.57
C GLU A 38 -8.58 -12.86 -5.91
N ILE A 39 -8.29 -11.99 -6.89
CA ILE A 39 -8.80 -12.08 -8.26
C ILE A 39 -8.46 -13.44 -8.87
N ARG A 40 -7.22 -13.93 -8.69
CA ARG A 40 -6.83 -15.25 -9.22
C ARG A 40 -7.66 -16.38 -8.61
N VAL A 41 -7.87 -16.36 -7.30
CA VAL A 41 -8.70 -17.37 -6.62
C VAL A 41 -10.15 -17.29 -7.10
N LEU A 42 -10.72 -16.09 -7.22
CA LEU A 42 -12.12 -15.92 -7.63
C LEU A 42 -12.38 -16.27 -9.10
N THR A 43 -11.37 -16.12 -9.97
CA THR A 43 -11.51 -16.33 -11.41
C THR A 43 -10.88 -17.63 -11.93
N ALA A 44 -10.27 -18.44 -11.05
CA ALA A 44 -9.67 -19.71 -11.44
C ALA A 44 -10.72 -20.71 -11.93
N GLN A 45 -10.46 -21.32 -13.09
CA GLN A 45 -11.27 -22.40 -13.65
C GLN A 45 -10.41 -23.64 -13.94
N PRO A 46 -10.91 -24.87 -13.69
CA PRO A 46 -12.20 -25.17 -13.07
C PRO A 46 -12.26 -24.80 -11.58
N GLN A 47 -11.11 -24.66 -10.92
CA GLN A 47 -11.01 -24.29 -9.50
C GLN A 47 -9.61 -23.74 -9.18
N PRO A 48 -9.43 -23.02 -8.05
CA PRO A 48 -8.13 -22.54 -7.60
C PRO A 48 -7.12 -23.67 -7.33
N THR A 49 -5.85 -23.42 -7.64
CA THR A 49 -4.77 -24.36 -7.34
C THR A 49 -4.21 -24.15 -5.93
N VAL A 50 -3.48 -25.15 -5.42
CA VAL A 50 -2.70 -25.02 -4.17
C VAL A 50 -1.76 -23.80 -4.20
N ARG A 51 -1.16 -23.51 -5.35
CA ARG A 51 -0.27 -22.36 -5.53
C ARG A 51 -1.01 -21.02 -5.38
N ASP A 52 -2.27 -20.94 -5.80
CA ASP A 52 -3.07 -19.72 -5.67
C ASP A 52 -3.38 -19.43 -4.19
N TRP A 53 -3.70 -20.47 -3.41
CA TRP A 53 -3.86 -20.35 -1.96
C TRP A 53 -2.56 -19.97 -1.25
N HIS A 54 -1.41 -20.48 -1.68
CA HIS A 54 -0.12 -20.04 -1.14
C HIS A 54 0.18 -18.57 -1.45
N ARG A 55 -0.14 -18.12 -2.67
CA ARG A 55 0.01 -16.70 -3.06
C ARG A 55 -0.88 -15.79 -2.22
N LEU A 56 -2.14 -16.17 -2.01
CA LEU A 56 -3.08 -15.41 -1.18
C LEU A 56 -2.54 -15.26 0.24
N ARG A 57 -2.18 -16.37 0.90
CA ARG A 57 -1.61 -16.32 2.26
C ARG A 57 -0.30 -15.55 2.35
N ALA A 58 0.54 -15.62 1.33
CA ALA A 58 1.77 -14.85 1.28
C ALA A 58 1.49 -13.33 1.16
N ALA A 59 0.49 -12.95 0.36
CA ALA A 59 0.08 -11.55 0.19
C ALA A 59 -0.56 -10.99 1.46
N GLU A 60 -1.46 -11.73 2.12
CA GLU A 60 -2.04 -11.34 3.42
C GLU A 60 -0.95 -11.08 4.48
N ARG A 61 0.03 -12.00 4.58
CA ARG A 61 1.17 -11.83 5.49
C ARG A 61 2.03 -10.63 5.13
N ARG A 62 2.20 -10.33 3.83
CA ARG A 62 2.92 -9.14 3.37
C ARG A 62 2.20 -7.89 3.85
N VAL A 63 0.88 -7.78 3.63
CA VAL A 63 0.09 -6.62 4.09
C VAL A 63 0.28 -6.40 5.59
N LEU A 64 0.09 -7.43 6.42
CA LEU A 64 0.25 -7.30 7.87
C LEU A 64 1.64 -6.80 8.27
N ARG A 65 2.69 -7.30 7.61
CA ARG A 65 4.06 -6.86 7.85
C ARG A 65 4.27 -5.40 7.46
N GLU A 66 3.81 -4.98 6.29
CA GLU A 66 3.99 -3.60 5.84
C GLU A 66 3.13 -2.60 6.65
N VAL A 67 1.93 -3.01 7.11
CA VAL A 67 1.15 -2.23 8.08
C VAL A 67 1.94 -2.04 9.38
N ALA A 68 2.52 -3.11 9.93
CA ALA A 68 3.31 -3.01 11.15
C ALA A 68 4.54 -2.10 10.96
N ALA A 69 5.21 -2.18 9.81
CA ALA A 69 6.35 -1.33 9.49
C ALA A 69 5.95 0.16 9.36
N LEU A 70 4.83 0.46 8.71
CA LEU A 70 4.31 1.82 8.57
C LEU A 70 3.85 2.41 9.91
N VAL A 71 3.21 1.61 10.76
CA VAL A 71 2.84 2.04 12.11
C VAL A 71 4.09 2.32 12.94
N HIS A 72 5.10 1.45 12.85
CA HIS A 72 6.37 1.65 13.56
C HIS A 72 7.08 2.94 13.10
N SER A 73 7.12 3.23 11.81
CA SER A 73 7.73 4.47 11.29
C SER A 73 6.97 5.72 11.74
N ARG A 74 5.63 5.70 11.70
CA ARG A 74 4.80 6.83 12.16
C ARG A 74 4.89 7.06 13.67
N VAL A 75 5.02 6.00 14.47
CA VAL A 75 5.33 6.09 15.90
C VAL A 75 6.71 6.74 16.10
N GLY A 76 7.72 6.32 15.35
CA GLY A 76 9.05 6.93 15.38
C GLY A 76 9.05 8.44 15.08
N GLU A 77 8.20 8.89 14.16
CA GLU A 77 8.01 10.32 13.85
C GLU A 77 7.35 11.09 15.00
N VAL A 78 6.29 10.54 15.62
CA VAL A 78 5.58 11.21 16.70
C VAL A 78 6.41 11.32 17.98
N PHE A 79 7.24 10.32 18.30
CA PHE A 79 8.05 10.30 19.51
C PHE A 79 9.50 10.77 19.30
N GLY A 80 9.97 10.89 18.06
CA GLY A 80 11.32 11.31 17.69
C GLY A 80 11.51 12.83 17.59
N ASP A 81 10.43 13.60 17.55
CA ASP A 81 10.43 15.08 17.43
C ASP A 81 10.62 15.80 18.78
N ALA A 82 11.04 15.08 19.84
CA ALA A 82 11.21 15.60 21.20
C ALA A 82 12.69 15.66 21.67
N ALA A 83 13.66 15.58 20.76
CA ALA A 83 15.10 15.63 21.08
C ALA A 83 15.84 16.71 20.29
#